data_AF-A0A1G2G5B9-F1
#
_entry.id   AF-A0A1G2G5B9-F1
#
_cell.length_a   1.000
_cell.length_b   1.000
_cell.length_c   1.000
_cell.angle_alpha   90.00
_cell.angle_beta   90.00
_cell.angle_gamma   90.00
#
_symmetry.space_group_name_H-M   'P 1'
#
loop_
_entity.id
_entity.type
_entity.pdbx_description
1 polymer ?
#
loop_
_entity_poly.entity_id
_entity_poly.type
_entity_poly.pdbx_seq_one_letter_code
_entity_poly.pdbx_strand_id
1 'polypeptide(L)'
;MQKSEIKNSSGVNKTNHRLVRGESEPRVPMDLQKTLVATPSVMALWRDLTPIARRDFVSWIESAKQTDTRRRRIAITRDKLKAGKRRPCCYAIVPMSFYKALGANPKAKAQWKELTPGERRDFVSWIDSVEESEARSRWIEKACKMLAKGRRRP
;
A
#
# COMPACT_ATOMS: atom_id res chain seq x y z
N MET A 1 4.98 2.91 -60.66
CA MET A 1 5.74 4.00 -60.04
C MET A 1 4.92 4.57 -58.88
N GLN A 2 5.52 4.52 -57.67
CA GLN A 2 5.41 5.43 -56.50
C GLN A 2 4.72 6.80 -56.77
N LYS A 3 3.99 7.47 -55.87
CA LYS A 3 4.06 7.69 -54.40
C LYS A 3 2.63 8.02 -53.90
N SER A 4 2.09 7.46 -52.80
CA SER A 4 2.21 7.91 -51.40
C SER A 4 2.20 9.43 -51.17
N GLU A 5 1.18 9.96 -50.50
CA GLU A 5 1.37 11.07 -49.55
C GLU A 5 0.24 11.06 -48.50
N ILE A 6 0.70 11.10 -47.26
CA ILE A 6 -0.02 10.95 -46.00
C ILE A 6 -0.55 12.32 -45.57
N LYS A 7 -1.82 12.42 -45.16
CA LYS A 7 -2.28 13.55 -44.33
C LYS A 7 -2.43 13.09 -42.89
N ASN A 8 -1.35 13.26 -42.15
CA ASN A 8 -1.34 13.32 -40.70
C ASN A 8 -1.99 14.64 -40.26
N SER A 9 -2.99 14.58 -39.39
CA SER A 9 -3.23 15.67 -38.45
C SER A 9 -3.86 15.15 -37.16
N SER A 10 -3.06 15.24 -36.11
CA SER A 10 -3.42 15.86 -34.84
C SER A 10 -4.62 15.32 -34.08
N GLY A 11 -4.32 14.47 -33.10
CA GLY A 11 -5.26 14.11 -32.04
C GLY A 11 -4.61 13.18 -31.04
N VAL A 12 -3.55 13.62 -30.36
CA VAL A 12 -3.04 12.89 -29.18
C VAL A 12 -4.11 13.02 -28.09
N ASN A 13 -5.07 12.09 -28.10
CA ASN A 13 -5.99 11.89 -26.99
C ASN A 13 -5.18 11.42 -25.78
N LYS A 14 -4.70 12.37 -24.98
CA LYS A 14 -4.25 12.13 -23.61
C LYS A 14 -5.49 11.86 -22.76
N THR A 15 -6.02 10.66 -22.84
CA THR A 15 -7.02 10.17 -21.89
C THR A 15 -6.40 9.10 -20.99
N ASN A 16 -6.44 9.42 -19.70
CA ASN A 16 -6.64 8.51 -18.59
C ASN A 16 -5.57 7.48 -18.23
N HIS A 17 -4.92 7.73 -17.08
CA HIS A 17 -5.26 6.90 -15.93
C HIS A 17 -5.15 7.67 -14.61
N ARG A 18 -6.22 8.34 -14.17
CA ARG A 18 -6.44 8.61 -12.74
C ARG A 18 -7.85 8.17 -12.37
N LEU A 19 -8.01 6.86 -12.32
CA LEU A 19 -9.09 6.16 -11.62
C LEU A 19 -8.45 5.02 -10.85
N VAL A 20 -8.28 5.18 -9.54
CA VAL A 20 -8.11 4.06 -8.61
C VAL A 20 -9.04 4.40 -7.44
N ARG A 21 -10.37 4.40 -7.63
CA ARG A 21 -11.27 3.22 -7.60
C ARG A 21 -10.92 2.32 -6.42
N GLY A 22 -11.86 2.19 -5.48
CA GLY A 22 -11.78 1.34 -4.29
C GLY A 22 -10.92 0.09 -4.50
N GLU A 23 -9.92 -0.04 -3.63
CA GLU A 23 -8.68 -0.77 -3.84
C GLU A 23 -8.84 -2.14 -4.53
N SER A 24 -8.65 -2.18 -5.85
CA SER A 24 -8.64 -3.43 -6.59
C SER A 24 -7.44 -4.28 -6.21
N GLU A 25 -7.63 -5.59 -6.09
CA GLU A 25 -6.56 -6.56 -5.90
C GLU A 25 -5.42 -6.31 -6.92
N PRO A 26 -4.16 -6.13 -6.48
CA PRO A 26 -3.07 -5.86 -7.40
C PRO A 26 -2.81 -7.08 -8.28
N ARG A 27 -2.49 -6.84 -9.56
CA ARG A 27 -2.03 -7.91 -10.44
C ARG A 27 -0.66 -8.40 -9.96
N VAL A 28 -0.59 -9.66 -9.51
CA VAL A 28 0.66 -10.26 -9.04
C VAL A 28 1.54 -10.63 -10.24
N PRO A 29 2.80 -10.17 -10.32
CA PRO A 29 3.71 -10.55 -11.40
C PRO A 29 4.03 -12.05 -11.40
N MET A 30 4.21 -12.64 -12.58
CA MET A 30 4.39 -14.09 -12.75
C MET A 30 5.58 -14.67 -11.97
N ASP A 31 6.69 -13.95 -11.90
CA ASP A 31 7.89 -14.38 -11.18
C ASP A 31 7.71 -14.35 -9.66
N LEU A 32 6.99 -13.36 -9.13
CA LEU A 32 6.54 -13.36 -7.75
C LEU A 32 5.57 -14.52 -7.49
N GLN A 33 4.58 -14.72 -8.37
CA GLN A 33 3.60 -15.80 -8.24
C GLN A 33 4.27 -17.18 -8.20
N LYS A 34 5.22 -17.45 -9.10
CA LYS A 34 6.02 -18.70 -9.10
C LYS A 34 6.72 -18.92 -7.76
N THR A 35 7.31 -17.87 -7.19
CA THR A 35 7.99 -17.94 -5.89
C THR A 35 7.02 -18.21 -4.74
N LEU A 36 5.85 -17.58 -4.76
CA LEU A 36 4.82 -17.80 -3.73
C LEU A 36 4.26 -19.22 -3.77
N VAL A 37 3.94 -19.73 -4.97
CA VAL A 37 3.41 -21.09 -5.15
C VAL A 37 4.44 -22.16 -4.75
N ALA A 38 5.73 -21.91 -5.00
CA ALA A 38 6.81 -22.81 -4.60
C ALA A 38 6.98 -22.94 -3.07
N THR A 39 6.37 -22.07 -2.27
CA THR A 39 6.44 -22.14 -0.79
C THR A 39 5.04 -21.91 -0.18
N PRO A 40 4.25 -22.99 0.04
CA PRO A 40 2.86 -22.87 0.49
C PRO A 40 2.63 -22.03 1.75
N SER A 41 3.54 -22.10 2.73
CA SER A 41 3.47 -21.27 3.95
C SER A 41 3.56 -19.77 3.65
N VAL A 42 4.38 -19.38 2.68
CA VAL A 42 4.52 -17.98 2.26
C VAL A 42 3.32 -17.54 1.43
N MET A 43 2.73 -18.43 0.63
CA MET A 43 1.47 -18.16 -0.08
C MET A 43 0.31 -17.90 0.88
N ALA A 44 0.21 -18.67 1.98
CA ALA A 44 -0.78 -18.43 3.01
C ALA A 44 -0.62 -17.05 3.66
N LEU A 45 0.62 -16.68 4.02
CA LEU A 45 0.94 -15.36 4.56
C LEU A 45 0.64 -14.23 3.57
N TRP A 46 0.89 -14.45 2.27
CA TRP A 46 0.55 -13.49 1.22
C TRP A 46 -0.96 -13.28 1.09
N ARG A 47 -1.76 -14.35 1.18
CA ARG A 47 -3.24 -14.29 1.12
C ARG A 47 -3.84 -13.60 2.34
N ASP A 48 -3.21 -13.71 3.50
CA ASP A 48 -3.63 -13.01 4.73
C ASP A 48 -3.38 -11.49 4.67
N LEU A 49 -2.54 -11.01 3.73
CA LEU A 49 -2.32 -9.59 3.54
C LEU A 49 -3.57 -8.88 3.02
N THR A 50 -3.79 -7.66 3.52
CA THR A 50 -4.76 -6.73 2.94
C THR A 50 -4.40 -6.39 1.49
N PRO A 51 -5.36 -6.07 0.60
CA PRO A 51 -5.09 -5.66 -0.79
C PRO A 51 -4.00 -4.59 -0.92
N ILE A 52 -4.02 -3.56 -0.05
CA ILE A 52 -2.99 -2.52 0.00
C ILE A 52 -1.59 -3.03 0.34
N ALA A 53 -1.48 -4.00 1.25
CA ALA A 53 -0.21 -4.60 1.63
C ALA A 53 0.37 -5.42 0.48
N ARG A 54 -0.47 -6.16 -0.26
CA ARG A 54 -0.07 -6.82 -1.51
C ARG A 54 0.38 -5.80 -2.56
N ARG A 55 -0.36 -4.69 -2.69
CA ARG A 55 -0.05 -3.61 -3.64
C ARG A 55 1.31 -2.99 -3.36
N ASP A 56 1.61 -2.73 -2.09
CA ASP A 56 2.91 -2.21 -1.63
C ASP A 56 4.06 -3.13 -2.08
N PHE A 57 3.94 -4.45 -1.85
CA PHE A 57 4.96 -5.41 -2.29
C PHE A 57 5.08 -5.49 -3.81
N VAL A 58 3.97 -5.53 -4.54
CA VAL A 58 3.96 -5.58 -6.01
C VAL A 58 4.64 -4.33 -6.58
N SER A 59 4.22 -3.13 -6.16
CA SER A 59 4.81 -1.87 -6.62
C SER A 59 6.31 -1.77 -6.26
N TRP A 60 6.69 -2.23 -5.07
CA TRP A 60 8.10 -2.29 -4.68
C TRP A 60 8.90 -3.25 -5.57
N ILE A 61 8.37 -4.40 -5.94
CA ILE A 61 9.06 -5.34 -6.84
C ILE A 61 9.12 -4.78 -8.27
N GLU A 62 8.03 -4.17 -8.76
CA GLU A 62 7.95 -3.59 -10.10
C GLU A 62 8.82 -2.35 -10.31
N SER A 63 9.06 -1.55 -9.26
CA SER A 63 9.99 -0.41 -9.36
C SER A 63 11.46 -0.80 -9.57
N ALA A 64 11.82 -2.08 -9.44
CA ALA A 64 13.18 -2.55 -9.73
C ALA A 64 13.41 -2.70 -11.25
N LYS A 65 14.13 -1.75 -11.83
CA LYS A 65 14.47 -1.75 -13.27
C LYS A 65 15.51 -2.81 -13.66
N GLN A 66 16.38 -3.20 -12.73
CA GLN A 66 17.40 -4.23 -12.94
C GLN A 66 16.90 -5.61 -12.51
N THR A 67 17.15 -6.62 -13.34
CA THR A 67 16.73 -8.01 -13.10
C THR A 67 17.26 -8.56 -11.77
N ASP A 68 18.53 -8.32 -11.43
CA ASP A 68 19.11 -8.82 -10.18
C ASP A 68 18.49 -8.15 -8.94
N THR A 69 18.21 -6.85 -9.02
CA THR A 69 17.48 -6.15 -7.95
C THR A 69 16.07 -6.72 -7.79
N ARG A 70 15.38 -7.02 -8.89
CA ARG A 70 14.04 -7.62 -8.87
C ARG A 70 14.05 -9.00 -8.21
N ARG A 71 14.99 -9.88 -8.60
CA ARG A 71 15.19 -11.20 -7.99
C ARG A 71 15.45 -11.08 -6.48
N ARG A 72 16.33 -10.16 -6.07
CA ARG A 72 16.62 -9.90 -4.66
C ARG A 72 15.38 -9.41 -3.90
N ARG A 73 14.58 -8.50 -4.47
CA ARG A 73 13.33 -8.02 -3.83
C ARG A 73 12.32 -9.14 -3.64
N ILE A 74 12.17 -10.05 -4.61
CA ILE A 74 11.29 -11.22 -4.49
C ILE A 74 11.75 -12.13 -3.33
N ALA A 75 13.06 -12.40 -3.22
CA ALA A 75 13.61 -13.17 -2.11
C ALA A 75 13.36 -12.47 -0.75
N ILE A 76 13.59 -11.16 -0.67
CA ILE A 76 13.33 -10.37 0.54
C ILE A 76 11.83 -10.38 0.90
N THR A 77 10.92 -10.33 -0.07
CA THR A 77 9.48 -10.43 0.18
C THR A 77 9.15 -11.71 0.93
N ARG A 78 9.66 -12.86 0.47
CA ARG A 78 9.50 -14.14 1.15
C ARG A 78 9.99 -14.08 2.60
N ASP A 79 11.18 -13.56 2.81
CA ASP A 79 11.80 -13.52 4.14
C ASP A 79 11.06 -12.55 5.08
N LYS A 80 10.58 -11.42 4.56
CA LYS A 80 9.72 -10.47 5.28
C LYS A 80 8.41 -11.10 5.70
N LEU A 81 7.73 -11.82 4.81
CA LEU A 81 6.48 -12.51 5.13
C LEU A 81 6.69 -13.53 6.23
N LYS A 82 7.74 -14.35 6.15
CA LYS A 82 8.11 -15.32 7.20
C LYS A 82 8.40 -14.63 8.54
N ALA A 83 8.99 -13.44 8.52
CA ALA A 83 9.22 -12.62 9.71
C ALA A 83 7.97 -11.86 10.19
N GLY A 84 6.77 -12.18 9.67
CA GLY A 84 5.51 -11.53 10.03
C GLY A 84 5.37 -10.09 9.53
N LYS A 85 6.26 -9.63 8.64
CA LYS A 85 6.19 -8.29 8.06
C LYS A 85 5.20 -8.27 6.90
N ARG A 86 4.22 -7.37 6.99
CA ARG A 86 3.15 -7.23 6.00
C ARG A 86 3.45 -6.25 4.87
N ARG A 87 4.62 -5.59 4.89
CA ARG A 87 5.00 -4.55 3.91
C ARG A 87 6.50 -4.56 3.61
N PRO A 88 6.95 -4.07 2.44
CA PRO A 88 8.36 -4.01 2.09
C PRO A 88 9.14 -2.96 2.89
N CYS A 89 8.51 -1.81 3.17
CA CYS A 89 9.07 -0.69 3.94
C CYS A 89 8.10 -0.30 5.09
N CYS A 90 8.64 0.30 6.14
CA CYS A 90 7.93 0.67 7.35
C CYS A 90 7.58 2.17 7.45
N TYR A 91 7.91 2.97 6.44
CA TYR A 91 7.73 4.43 6.46
C TYR A 91 6.25 4.83 6.28
N ALA A 92 5.62 5.45 7.27
CA ALA A 92 4.24 5.94 7.17
C ALA A 92 4.23 7.46 6.98
N ILE A 93 3.49 7.96 5.98
CA ILE A 93 3.20 9.40 5.85
C ILE A 93 1.90 9.64 6.61
N VAL A 94 1.95 10.38 7.72
CA VAL A 94 0.76 10.64 8.54
C VAL A 94 0.05 11.88 8.00
N PRO A 95 -1.25 11.81 7.63
CA PRO A 95 -2.01 12.99 7.23
C PRO A 95 -2.02 14.04 8.35
N MET A 96 -1.89 15.31 7.97
CA MET A 96 -1.83 16.40 8.95
C MET A 96 -3.10 16.48 9.82
N SER A 97 -4.27 16.19 9.24
CA SER A 97 -5.54 16.12 9.97
C SER A 97 -5.52 15.06 11.07
N PHE A 98 -4.97 13.88 10.77
CA PHE A 98 -4.82 12.82 11.76
C PHE A 98 -3.79 13.18 12.84
N TYR A 99 -2.65 13.77 12.45
CA TYR A 99 -1.65 14.24 13.40
C TYR A 99 -2.21 15.29 14.38
N LYS A 100 -3.01 16.24 13.89
CA LYS A 100 -3.72 17.22 14.73
C LYS A 100 -4.70 16.55 15.69
N ALA A 101 -5.49 15.59 15.20
CA ALA A 101 -6.44 14.85 16.03
C ALA A 101 -5.76 14.02 17.14
N LEU A 102 -4.61 13.41 16.85
CA LEU A 102 -3.76 12.78 17.88
C LEU A 102 -3.30 13.80 18.92
N GLY A 103 -2.91 15.00 18.48
CA GLY A 103 -2.55 16.11 19.37
C GLY A 103 -3.64 16.48 20.38
N ALA A 104 -4.91 16.41 19.97
CA ALA A 104 -6.07 16.72 20.80
C ALA A 104 -6.49 15.58 21.76
N ASN A 105 -5.94 14.37 21.61
CA ASN A 105 -6.27 13.20 22.44
C ASN A 105 -5.00 12.61 23.09
N PRO A 106 -4.69 12.98 24.36
CA PRO A 106 -3.46 12.55 25.03
C PRO A 106 -3.28 11.03 25.11
N LYS A 107 -4.35 10.27 25.37
CA LYS A 107 -4.30 8.80 25.44
C LYS A 107 -3.99 8.18 24.09
N ALA A 108 -4.67 8.64 23.03
CA ALA A 108 -4.39 8.18 21.67
C ALA A 108 -2.95 8.54 21.24
N LYS A 109 -2.48 9.75 21.59
CA LYS A 109 -1.11 10.19 21.30
C LYS A 109 -0.06 9.35 22.01
N ALA A 110 -0.27 9.02 23.28
CA ALA A 110 0.61 8.15 24.03
C ALA A 110 0.70 6.76 23.36
N GLN A 111 -0.45 6.15 23.07
CA GLN A 111 -0.47 4.86 22.36
C GLN A 111 0.22 4.94 20.99
N TRP A 112 -0.01 6.01 20.23
CA TRP A 112 0.61 6.21 18.92
C TRP A 112 2.14 6.19 18.96
N LYS A 113 2.74 6.73 20.03
CA LYS A 113 4.20 6.71 20.23
C LYS A 113 4.73 5.28 20.43
N GLU A 114 3.95 4.42 21.08
CA GLU A 114 4.31 3.01 21.33
C GLU A 114 4.10 2.09 20.12
N LEU A 115 3.46 2.57 19.06
CA LEU A 115 3.28 1.79 17.84
C LEU A 115 4.57 1.68 17.04
N THR A 116 4.81 0.50 16.50
CA THR A 116 5.84 0.27 15.48
C THR A 116 5.49 1.05 14.21
N PRO A 117 6.49 1.39 13.37
CA PRO A 117 6.19 2.13 12.14
C PRO A 117 5.22 1.40 11.19
N GLY A 118 5.22 0.07 11.20
CA GLY A 118 4.23 -0.74 10.46
C GLY A 118 2.81 -0.57 10.98
N GLU A 119 2.61 -0.61 12.30
CA GLU A 119 1.31 -0.39 12.94
C GLU A 119 0.78 1.04 12.70
N ARG A 120 1.68 2.04 12.76
CA ARG A 120 1.32 3.42 12.38
C ARG A 120 0.85 3.51 10.94
N ARG A 121 1.56 2.83 10.03
CA ARG A 121 1.16 2.77 8.60
C ARG A 121 -0.19 2.10 8.41
N ASP A 122 -0.53 1.07 9.19
CA ASP A 122 -1.82 0.38 9.06
C ASP A 122 -2.99 1.30 9.43
N PHE A 123 -2.88 2.10 10.49
CA PHE A 123 -3.88 3.13 10.79
C PHE A 123 -3.98 4.20 9.71
N VAL A 124 -2.84 4.72 9.22
CA VAL A 124 -2.82 5.70 8.13
C VAL A 124 -3.49 5.15 6.88
N SER A 125 -3.08 3.96 6.47
CA SER A 125 -3.59 3.24 5.30
C SER A 125 -5.09 3.01 5.39
N TRP A 126 -5.58 2.67 6.58
CA TRP A 126 -7.01 2.53 6.83
C TRP A 126 -7.73 3.87 6.69
N ILE A 127 -7.27 4.93 7.35
CA ILE A 127 -7.85 6.28 7.24
C ILE A 127 -7.86 6.79 5.78
N ASP A 128 -6.79 6.53 5.02
CA ASP A 128 -6.64 7.02 3.64
C ASP A 128 -7.42 6.21 2.61
N SER A 129 -7.93 5.03 2.96
CA SER A 129 -8.80 4.23 2.09
C SER A 129 -10.15 4.91 1.78
N VAL A 130 -10.49 5.98 2.51
CA VAL A 130 -11.71 6.75 2.34
C VAL A 130 -11.41 8.04 1.59
N GLU A 131 -11.91 8.18 0.37
CA GLU A 131 -11.68 9.38 -0.46
C GLU A 131 -12.43 10.61 0.09
N GLU A 132 -13.66 10.43 0.56
CA GLU A 132 -14.54 11.50 1.04
C GLU A 132 -14.05 12.15 2.35
N SER A 133 -13.98 13.48 2.38
CA SER A 133 -13.43 14.26 3.50
C SER A 133 -14.19 14.04 4.81
N GLU A 134 -15.52 14.10 4.79
CA GLU A 134 -16.37 13.90 5.98
C GLU A 134 -16.30 12.46 6.51
N ALA A 135 -16.20 11.48 5.62
CA ALA A 135 -15.99 10.10 6.01
C ALA A 135 -14.57 9.88 6.58
N ARG A 136 -13.54 10.54 6.04
CA ARG A 136 -12.17 10.51 6.59
C ARG A 136 -12.10 11.10 8.00
N SER A 137 -12.79 12.21 8.28
CA SER A 137 -12.88 12.79 9.63
C SER A 137 -13.47 11.82 10.64
N ARG A 138 -14.55 11.10 10.28
CA ARG A 138 -15.14 10.04 11.11
C ARG A 138 -14.17 8.89 11.38
N TRP A 139 -13.35 8.52 10.39
CA TRP A 139 -12.36 7.46 10.55
C TRP A 139 -11.18 7.89 11.40
N ILE A 140 -10.75 9.15 11.31
CA ILE A 140 -9.75 9.75 12.21
C ILE A 140 -10.26 9.71 13.65
N GLU A 141 -11.52 10.10 13.88
CA GLU A 141 -12.11 10.04 15.22
C GLU A 141 -12.16 8.59 15.74
N LYS A 142 -12.57 7.64 14.89
CA LYS A 142 -12.59 6.21 15.22
C LYS A 142 -11.18 5.68 15.52
N ALA A 143 -10.17 6.06 14.74
CA ALA A 143 -8.77 5.71 14.99
C ALA A 143 -8.31 6.21 16.36
N CYS A 144 -8.58 7.47 16.70
CA CYS A 144 -8.26 8.03 18.02
C CYS A 144 -8.97 7.26 19.15
N LYS A 145 -10.24 6.89 18.99
CA LYS A 145 -10.97 6.06 19.98
C LYS A 145 -10.35 4.68 20.14
N MET A 146 -9.88 4.07 19.07
CA MET A 146 -9.23 2.76 19.10
C MET A 146 -7.86 2.82 19.79
N LEU A 147 -7.05 3.82 19.43
CA LEU A 147 -5.74 4.07 20.03
C LEU A 147 -5.87 4.39 21.52
N ALA A 148 -6.84 5.20 21.92
CA ALA A 148 -7.10 5.51 23.33
C ALA A 148 -7.49 4.26 24.16
N LYS A 149 -7.96 3.19 23.50
CA LYS A 149 -8.24 1.88 24.12
C LYS A 149 -7.05 0.91 24.04
N GLY A 150 -5.86 1.37 23.64
CA GLY A 150 -4.66 0.54 23.52
C GLY A 150 -4.62 -0.36 22.28
N ARG A 151 -5.55 -0.19 21.33
CA ARG A 151 -5.50 -0.98 20.09
C ARG A 151 -4.28 -0.59 19.27
N ARG A 152 -3.57 -1.60 18.77
CA ARG A 152 -2.37 -1.42 17.95
C ARG A 152 -2.65 -1.45 16.45
N ARG A 153 -3.89 -1.78 16.05
CA ARG A 153 -4.36 -1.85 14.66
C ARG A 153 -5.83 -1.42 14.56
N PRO A 154 -6.26 -0.86 13.41
CA PRO A 154 -7.66 -0.56 13.11
C PRO A 154 -8.53 -1.82 12.94
#